data_AF-L1JD77-F1
#
_entry.id   AF-L1JD77-F1
#
_cell.length_a   1.000
_cell.length_b   1.000
_cell.length_c   1.000
_cell.angle_alpha   90.00
_cell.angle_beta   90.00
_cell.angle_gamma   90.00
#
_symmetry.space_group_name_H-M   'P 1'
#
loop_
_entity.id
_entity.type
_entity.pdbx_description
1 polymer ?
#
loop_
_entity_poly.entity_id
_entity_poly.type
_entity_poly.pdbx_seq_one_letter_code
_entity_poly.pdbx_strand_id
1 'polypeptide(L)'
;MPSSERSLCEHRRVRSRCKACAGGSICEHGRQRSSCKACGGGSICEHGRRRSQCKACGGSSICEHGRQRSQCKACGGGSICEHGRHGRERSRCKACGGSSICEHGRQRSQCKACGGSSICEHGRVRSSCKACGGGSICEHRRQRSRCKACGGGSICEHGRQRSQCKVCGSRGKS
;
A
#
# COMPACT_ATOMS: atom_id res chain seq x y z
N MET A 1 -31.47 24.96 10.35
CA MET A 1 -30.87 23.65 10.73
C MET A 1 -29.37 23.81 10.97
N PRO A 2 -28.88 23.92 12.22
CA PRO A 2 -27.46 23.74 12.53
C PRO A 2 -27.28 22.64 13.60
N SER A 3 -26.89 21.42 13.22
CA SER A 3 -26.79 20.27 14.14
C SER A 3 -25.38 19.69 14.29
N SER A 4 -24.32 20.39 13.87
CA SER A 4 -22.97 19.80 13.78
C SER A 4 -21.95 20.23 14.83
N GLU A 5 -22.26 21.18 15.72
CA GLU A 5 -21.24 21.77 16.62
C GLU A 5 -21.17 21.15 18.03
N ARG A 6 -22.13 20.29 18.42
CA ARG A 6 -22.27 19.83 19.82
C ARG A 6 -21.42 18.62 20.23
N SER A 7 -20.33 18.29 19.54
CA SER A 7 -19.54 17.11 19.93
C SER A 7 -18.06 17.17 19.61
N LEU A 8 -17.47 18.33 19.29
CA LEU A 8 -16.03 18.44 19.12
C LEU A 8 -15.36 18.81 20.45
N CYS A 9 -14.26 18.14 20.80
CA CYS A 9 -13.40 18.57 21.91
C CYS A 9 -12.42 19.66 21.46
N GLU A 10 -11.65 20.22 22.39
CA GLU A 10 -10.58 21.20 22.13
C GLU A 10 -9.58 20.76 21.03
N HIS A 11 -9.45 19.45 20.82
CA HIS A 11 -8.63 18.86 19.77
C HIS A 11 -9.30 18.84 18.38
N ARG A 12 -10.44 19.53 18.19
CA ARG A 12 -11.27 19.52 16.97
C ARG A 12 -11.64 18.12 16.49
N ARG A 13 -11.81 17.19 17.43
CA ARG A 13 -12.22 15.80 17.17
C ARG A 13 -13.52 15.53 17.90
N VAL A 14 -14.33 14.61 17.35
CA VAL A 14 -15.52 14.14 18.06
C VAL A 14 -15.11 13.63 19.45
N ARG A 15 -15.65 14.21 20.52
CA ARG A 15 -15.22 13.99 21.91
C ARG A 15 -15.20 12.52 22.29
N SER A 16 -16.22 11.76 21.87
CA SER A 16 -16.30 10.30 22.08
C SER A 16 -15.21 9.49 21.36
N ARG A 17 -14.61 10.04 20.30
CA ARG A 17 -13.55 9.41 19.49
C ARG A 17 -12.16 10.04 19.73
N CYS A 18 -12.06 11.04 20.58
CA CYS A 18 -10.78 11.70 20.85
C CYS A 18 -9.93 10.84 21.78
N LYS A 19 -8.72 10.45 21.32
CA LYS A 19 -7.77 9.72 22.17
C LYS A 19 -7.25 10.57 23.34
N ALA A 20 -6.93 11.84 23.10
CA ALA A 20 -6.40 12.75 24.10
C ALA A 20 -7.41 13.03 25.23
N CYS A 21 -8.71 13.00 24.93
CA CYS A 21 -9.77 13.16 25.92
C CYS A 21 -10.27 11.83 26.50
N ALA A 22 -9.59 10.71 26.24
CA ALA A 22 -10.04 9.36 26.59
C ALA A 22 -11.53 9.12 26.26
N GLY A 23 -11.96 9.56 25.08
CA GLY A 23 -13.36 9.53 24.67
C GLY A 23 -13.95 8.13 24.81
N GLY A 24 -15.21 8.01 25.23
CA GLY A 24 -15.82 6.73 25.61
C GLY A 24 -15.77 5.62 24.55
N SER A 25 -15.60 5.97 23.27
CA SER A 25 -15.40 4.99 22.19
C SER A 25 -13.96 4.47 22.06
N ILE A 26 -13.00 4.98 22.83
CA ILE A 26 -11.59 4.59 22.85
C ILE A 26 -11.35 3.66 24.05
N CYS A 27 -10.65 2.55 23.82
CA CYS A 27 -10.20 1.65 24.88
C CYS A 27 -8.84 2.09 25.43
N GLU A 28 -8.41 1.48 26.54
CA GLU A 28 -7.09 1.66 27.15
C GLU A 28 -5.92 1.46 26.16
N HIS A 29 -6.10 0.62 25.14
CA HIS A 29 -5.12 0.40 24.07
C HIS A 29 -5.03 1.57 23.06
N GLY A 30 -5.72 2.69 23.30
CA GLY A 30 -5.74 3.86 22.41
C GLY A 30 -6.38 3.58 21.05
N ARG A 31 -7.21 2.53 20.94
CA ARG A 31 -7.93 2.13 19.72
C ARG A 31 -9.43 2.30 19.92
N GLN A 32 -10.20 2.40 18.84
CA GLN A 32 -11.66 2.43 18.95
C GLN A 32 -12.14 1.07 19.47
N ARG A 33 -12.88 1.05 20.60
CA ARG A 33 -13.34 -0.16 21.32
C ARG A 33 -13.93 -1.20 20.36
N SER A 34 -14.81 -0.79 19.47
CA SER A 34 -15.47 -1.67 18.49
C SER A 34 -14.51 -2.40 17.55
N SER A 35 -13.30 -1.87 17.33
CA SER A 35 -12.29 -2.42 16.42
C SER A 35 -11.06 -2.99 17.15
N CYS A 36 -11.00 -2.86 18.47
CA CYS A 36 -9.87 -3.31 19.24
C CYS A 36 -9.90 -4.84 19.40
N LYS A 37 -8.93 -5.54 18.82
CA LYS A 37 -8.81 -7.00 18.98
C LYS A 37 -8.61 -7.42 20.44
N ALA A 38 -7.77 -6.69 21.17
CA ALA A 38 -7.47 -7.00 22.58
C ALA A 38 -8.69 -6.85 23.49
N CYS A 39 -9.65 -5.99 23.14
CA CYS A 39 -10.89 -5.81 23.90
C CYS A 39 -12.06 -6.64 23.35
N GLY A 40 -11.82 -7.56 22.40
CA GLY A 40 -12.90 -8.33 21.77
C GLY A 40 -13.93 -7.46 21.03
N GLY A 41 -13.51 -6.30 20.51
CA GLY A 41 -14.40 -5.31 19.93
C GLY A 41 -15.37 -5.92 18.91
N GLY A 42 -16.67 -5.57 19.01
CA GLY A 42 -17.74 -6.23 18.25
C GLY A 42 -17.61 -6.23 16.72
N SER A 43 -16.70 -5.43 16.14
CA SER A 43 -16.36 -5.49 14.71
C SER A 43 -15.36 -6.60 14.35
N ILE A 44 -14.81 -7.30 15.33
CA ILE A 44 -13.86 -8.41 15.16
C ILE A 44 -14.62 -9.73 15.34
N CYS A 45 -14.36 -10.71 14.48
CA CYS A 45 -14.88 -12.07 14.64
C CYS A 45 -13.91 -12.94 15.47
N GLU A 46 -14.36 -14.11 15.86
CA GLU A 46 -13.55 -15.16 16.52
C GLU A 46 -12.23 -15.47 15.78
N HIS A 47 -12.22 -15.34 14.44
CA HIS A 47 -11.03 -15.52 13.61
C HIS A 47 -10.01 -14.37 13.72
N GLY A 48 -10.21 -13.40 14.62
CA GLY A 48 -9.34 -12.24 14.81
C GLY A 48 -9.29 -11.28 13.62
N ARG A 49 -10.25 -11.38 12.69
CA ARG A 49 -10.40 -10.51 11.51
C ARG A 49 -11.59 -9.57 11.69
N ARG A 50 -11.63 -8.49 10.91
CA ARG A 50 -12.83 -7.62 10.88
C ARG A 50 -13.99 -8.43 10.29
N ARG A 51 -15.12 -8.49 10.98
CA ARG A 51 -16.32 -9.30 10.61
C ARG A 51 -16.70 -9.08 9.14
N SER A 52 -16.77 -7.83 8.69
CA SER A 52 -17.12 -7.49 7.31
C SER A 52 -16.15 -8.04 6.25
N GLN A 53 -14.90 -8.33 6.62
CA GLN A 53 -13.85 -8.81 5.71
C GLN A 53 -13.51 -10.29 5.94
N CYS A 54 -14.15 -10.95 6.91
CA CYS A 54 -13.85 -12.33 7.21
C CYS A 54 -14.59 -13.26 6.24
N LYS A 55 -13.85 -13.99 5.40
CA LYS A 55 -14.41 -14.97 4.48
C LYS A 55 -15.15 -16.11 5.20
N ALA A 56 -14.59 -16.62 6.29
CA ALA A 56 -15.19 -17.69 7.08
C ALA A 56 -16.52 -17.28 7.73
N CYS A 57 -16.70 -15.99 8.05
CA CYS A 57 -17.94 -15.47 8.62
C CYS A 57 -18.91 -14.93 7.55
N GLY A 58 -18.66 -15.15 6.25
CA GLY A 58 -19.50 -14.59 5.18
C GLY A 58 -19.54 -13.06 5.18
N GLY A 59 -18.45 -12.39 5.60
CA GLY A 59 -18.42 -10.96 5.80
C GLY A 59 -18.95 -10.17 4.60
N SER A 60 -19.73 -9.11 4.85
CA SER A 60 -20.44 -8.34 3.81
C SER A 60 -19.55 -7.79 2.69
N SER A 61 -18.26 -7.58 2.94
CA SER A 61 -17.28 -7.13 1.93
C SER A 61 -16.77 -8.26 1.04
N ILE A 62 -17.13 -9.51 1.29
CA ILE A 62 -16.76 -10.69 0.51
C ILE A 62 -17.90 -11.02 -0.47
N CYS A 63 -17.56 -11.26 -1.73
CA CYS A 63 -18.52 -11.73 -2.74
C CYS A 63 -18.63 -13.25 -2.73
N GLU A 64 -19.60 -13.78 -3.48
CA GLU A 64 -19.79 -15.23 -3.71
C GLU A 64 -18.52 -15.94 -4.21
N HIS A 65 -17.67 -15.24 -4.97
CA HIS A 65 -16.38 -15.74 -5.44
C HIS A 65 -15.31 -15.83 -4.32
N GLY A 66 -15.66 -15.50 -3.08
CA GLY A 66 -14.76 -15.55 -1.94
C GLY A 66 -13.62 -14.53 -1.98
N ARG A 67 -13.78 -13.44 -2.76
CA ARG A 67 -12.86 -12.30 -2.88
C ARG A 67 -13.50 -11.05 -2.26
N GLN A 68 -12.69 -10.04 -1.92
CA GLN A 68 -13.27 -8.73 -1.57
C GLN A 68 -14.04 -8.17 -2.77
N ARG A 69 -15.28 -7.74 -2.57
CA ARG A 69 -16.20 -7.23 -3.62
C ARG A 69 -15.53 -6.15 -4.47
N SER A 70 -14.86 -5.18 -3.84
CA SER A 70 -14.16 -4.10 -4.52
C SER A 70 -13.01 -4.57 -5.43
N GLN A 71 -12.47 -5.76 -5.17
CA GLN A 71 -11.36 -6.37 -5.90
C GLN A 71 -11.81 -7.58 -6.76
N CYS A 72 -13.11 -7.85 -6.85
CA CYS A 72 -13.60 -8.97 -7.65
C CYS A 72 -13.93 -8.49 -9.07
N LYS A 73 -13.17 -8.96 -10.06
CA LYS A 73 -13.42 -8.62 -11.47
C LYS A 73 -14.79 -9.10 -11.94
N ALA A 74 -15.18 -10.32 -11.57
CA ALA A 74 -16.47 -10.91 -11.92
C ALA A 74 -17.66 -10.12 -11.34
N CYS A 75 -17.47 -9.43 -10.21
CA CYS A 75 -18.49 -8.57 -9.62
C CYS A 75 -18.38 -7.10 -10.04
N GLY A 76 -17.55 -6.76 -11.02
CA GLY A 76 -17.34 -5.35 -11.43
C GLY A 76 -16.71 -4.48 -10.34
N GLY A 77 -15.91 -5.08 -9.44
CA GLY A 77 -15.34 -4.40 -8.28
C GLY A 77 -14.64 -3.09 -8.65
N GLY A 78 -15.10 -1.97 -8.05
CA GLY A 78 -14.69 -0.61 -8.44
C GLY A 78 -13.21 -0.28 -8.24
N SER A 79 -12.45 -1.12 -7.53
CA SER A 79 -10.99 -0.99 -7.46
C SER A 79 -10.29 -1.53 -8.70
N ILE A 80 -10.98 -2.22 -9.62
CA ILE A 80 -10.43 -2.75 -10.86
C ILE A 80 -10.82 -1.82 -12.02
N CYS A 81 -9.87 -1.57 -12.93
CA CYS A 81 -10.12 -0.85 -14.17
C CYS A 81 -10.21 -1.85 -15.32
N GLU A 82 -11.11 -1.59 -16.28
CA GLU A 82 -11.46 -2.48 -17.39
C GLU A 82 -10.39 -2.53 -18.49
N HIS A 83 -9.46 -1.56 -18.51
CA HIS A 83 -8.36 -1.42 -19.46
C HIS A 83 -7.22 -2.46 -19.27
N GLY A 84 -7.59 -3.72 -19.03
CA GLY A 84 -6.85 -4.79 -18.37
C GLY A 84 -5.58 -5.37 -19.00
N ARG A 85 -4.78 -4.64 -19.82
CA ARG A 85 -3.45 -5.12 -20.24
C ARG A 85 -2.27 -4.67 -19.37
N HIS A 86 -2.37 -3.58 -18.60
CA HIS A 86 -1.25 -3.03 -17.81
C HIS A 86 -1.46 -2.92 -16.30
N GLY A 87 -2.43 -3.67 -15.74
CA GLY A 87 -2.41 -3.99 -14.32
C GLY A 87 -3.37 -3.19 -13.43
N ARG A 88 -4.34 -3.94 -12.88
CA ARG A 88 -4.66 -4.04 -11.44
C ARG A 88 -4.51 -2.73 -10.64
N GLU A 89 -5.54 -1.91 -10.71
CA GLU A 89 -6.01 -0.93 -9.71
C GLU A 89 -6.45 0.37 -10.40
N ARG A 90 -7.73 0.71 -10.32
CA ARG A 90 -8.33 1.86 -11.03
C ARG A 90 -7.64 3.18 -10.68
N SER A 91 -7.16 3.33 -9.45
CA SER A 91 -6.42 4.50 -8.98
C SER A 91 -5.09 4.71 -9.71
N ARG A 92 -4.50 3.67 -10.33
CA ARG A 92 -3.21 3.74 -11.01
C ARG A 92 -3.32 3.73 -12.54
N CYS A 93 -4.53 3.59 -13.09
CA CYS A 93 -4.70 3.53 -14.53
C CYS A 93 -4.82 4.94 -15.12
N LYS A 94 -3.92 5.28 -16.05
CA LYS A 94 -3.91 6.56 -16.77
C LYS A 94 -5.18 6.77 -17.60
N ALA A 95 -5.62 5.74 -18.33
CA ALA A 95 -6.85 5.80 -19.15
C ALA A 95 -8.12 5.96 -18.31
N CYS A 96 -8.12 5.44 -17.07
CA CYS A 96 -9.22 5.62 -16.12
C CYS A 96 -9.12 6.96 -15.33
N GLY A 97 -8.14 7.83 -15.61
CA GLY A 97 -7.92 9.07 -14.85
C GLY A 97 -7.59 8.83 -13.37
N GLY A 98 -6.97 7.70 -13.05
CA GLY A 98 -6.79 7.22 -11.69
C GLY A 98 -6.16 8.28 -10.77
N SER A 99 -6.67 8.39 -9.54
CA SER A 99 -6.26 9.42 -8.57
C SER A 99 -4.76 9.44 -8.26
N SER A 100 -4.05 8.34 -8.46
CA SER A 100 -2.60 8.24 -8.26
C SER A 100 -1.79 8.78 -9.45
N ILE A 101 -2.43 9.14 -10.56
CA ILE A 101 -1.81 9.72 -11.75
C ILE A 101 -1.93 11.24 -11.71
N CYS A 102 -0.83 11.95 -11.98
CA CYS A 102 -0.82 13.40 -12.13
C CYS A 102 -1.17 13.82 -13.56
N GLU A 103 -1.37 15.12 -13.78
CA GLU A 103 -1.60 15.72 -15.11
C GLU A 103 -0.50 15.35 -16.13
N HIS A 104 0.74 15.13 -15.67
CA HIS A 104 1.86 14.68 -16.51
C HIS A 104 1.76 13.19 -16.93
N GLY A 105 0.69 12.49 -16.56
CA GLY A 105 0.49 11.08 -16.88
C GLY A 105 1.44 10.11 -16.15
N ARG A 106 2.13 10.58 -15.11
CA ARG A 106 3.02 9.78 -14.25
C ARG A 106 2.36 9.49 -12.91
N GLN A 107 2.83 8.48 -12.17
CA GLN A 107 2.39 8.32 -10.77
C GLN A 107 2.80 9.57 -9.96
N ARG A 108 1.85 10.20 -9.26
CA ARG A 108 2.05 11.41 -8.45
C ARG A 108 3.26 11.28 -7.52
N SER A 109 3.38 10.15 -6.83
CA SER A 109 4.47 9.88 -5.90
C SER A 109 5.86 9.87 -6.57
N GLN A 110 5.94 9.60 -7.86
CA GLN A 110 7.20 9.52 -8.61
C GLN A 110 7.40 10.69 -9.59
N CYS A 111 6.43 11.60 -9.68
CA CYS A 111 6.52 12.73 -10.60
C CYS A 111 7.41 13.83 -10.01
N LYS A 112 8.56 14.09 -10.64
CA LYS A 112 9.46 15.18 -10.22
C LYS A 112 8.80 16.55 -10.31
N ALA A 113 8.08 16.81 -11.39
CA ALA A 113 7.38 18.10 -11.61
C ALA A 113 6.30 18.37 -10.55
N CYS A 114 5.71 17.32 -9.97
CA CYS A 114 4.73 17.44 -8.89
C CYS A 114 5.37 17.36 -7.48
N GLY A 115 6.70 17.35 -7.35
CA GLY A 115 7.36 17.16 -6.06
C GLY A 115 7.05 15.81 -5.39
N GLY A 116 6.87 14.76 -6.19
CA GLY A 116 6.39 13.47 -5.73
C GLY A 116 7.12 12.94 -4.50
N SER A 117 6.37 12.36 -3.55
CA SER A 117 6.90 11.89 -2.25
C SER A 117 8.00 10.83 -2.32
N SER A 118 8.20 10.19 -3.48
CA SER A 118 9.30 9.25 -3.71
C SER A 118 10.55 9.93 -4.28
N ILE A 119 10.53 11.23 -4.57
CA ILE A 119 11.65 11.99 -5.13
C ILE A 119 12.36 12.73 -3.98
N CYS A 120 13.69 12.58 -3.90
CA CYS A 120 14.50 13.32 -2.94
C CYS A 120 14.86 14.71 -3.47
N GLU A 121 15.45 15.55 -2.61
CA GLU A 121 15.97 16.88 -2.96
C GLU A 121 16.94 16.85 -4.16
N HIS A 122 17.68 15.76 -4.34
CA HIS A 122 18.58 15.55 -5.49
C HIS A 122 17.85 15.23 -6.80
N GLY A 123 16.51 15.29 -6.83
CA GLY A 123 15.70 14.95 -7.99
C GLY A 123 15.78 13.47 -8.40
N ARG A 124 16.22 12.58 -7.50
CA ARG A 124 16.32 11.13 -7.73
C ARG A 124 15.24 10.39 -6.93
N VAL A 125 14.92 9.16 -7.31
CA VAL A 125 14.04 8.33 -6.48
C VAL A 125 14.75 8.06 -5.15
N ARG A 126 14.12 8.41 -4.02
CA ARG A 126 14.65 8.32 -2.66
C ARG A 126 15.28 6.96 -2.39
N SER A 127 14.59 5.88 -2.75
CA SER A 127 15.05 4.51 -2.51
C SER A 127 16.32 4.12 -3.28
N SER A 128 16.65 4.81 -4.39
CA SER A 128 17.85 4.54 -5.20
C SER A 128 18.90 5.65 -5.11
N CYS A 129 18.64 6.71 -4.34
CA CYS A 129 19.57 7.82 -4.19
C CYS A 129 20.73 7.43 -3.27
N LYS A 130 21.95 7.35 -3.82
CA LYS A 130 23.17 7.08 -3.04
C LYS A 130 23.47 8.15 -2.00
N ALA A 131 23.27 9.43 -2.35
CA ALA A 131 23.52 10.55 -1.44
C ALA A 131 22.58 10.52 -0.22
N CYS A 132 21.35 10.03 -0.40
CA CYS A 132 20.39 9.87 0.70
C CYS A 132 20.50 8.51 1.42
N GLY A 133 21.47 7.65 1.07
CA GLY A 133 21.53 6.28 1.60
C GLY A 133 20.27 5.44 1.31
N GLY A 134 19.61 5.68 0.17
CA GLY A 134 18.33 5.07 -0.17
C GLY A 134 18.33 3.55 0.01
N GLY A 135 17.24 2.97 0.52
CA GLY A 135 17.19 1.57 0.96
C GLY A 135 17.52 0.50 -0.10
N SER A 136 17.55 0.85 -1.39
CA SER A 136 18.02 -0.03 -2.47
C SER A 136 19.54 -0.04 -2.62
N ILE A 137 20.26 0.81 -1.89
CA ILE A 137 21.71 0.92 -1.86
C ILE A 137 22.22 0.16 -0.64
N CYS A 138 23.24 -0.68 -0.82
CA CYS A 138 23.92 -1.35 0.29
C CYS A 138 25.11 -0.52 0.80
N GLU A 139 25.72 -0.97 1.89
CA GLU A 139 26.92 -0.35 2.50
C GLU A 139 28.07 -0.15 1.49
N HIS A 140 28.19 -1.04 0.50
CA HIS A 140 29.17 -0.94 -0.60
C HIS A 140 28.86 0.16 -1.63
N ARG A 141 27.89 1.05 -1.37
CA ARG A 141 27.39 2.10 -2.30
C ARG A 141 26.96 1.58 -3.68
N ARG A 142 26.57 0.30 -3.74
CA ARG A 142 26.03 -0.39 -4.93
C ARG A 142 24.55 -0.68 -4.72
N GLN A 143 23.81 -0.86 -5.82
CA GLN A 143 22.43 -1.32 -5.73
C GLN A 143 22.43 -2.73 -5.12
N ARG A 144 21.69 -2.92 -4.02
CA ARG A 144 21.67 -4.15 -3.21
C ARG A 144 21.39 -5.39 -4.06
N SER A 145 20.45 -5.30 -5.01
CA SER A 145 20.13 -6.39 -5.93
C SER A 145 21.28 -6.78 -6.87
N ARG A 146 22.20 -5.85 -7.17
CA ARG A 146 23.34 -6.06 -8.09
C ARG A 146 24.68 -6.19 -7.37
N CYS A 147 24.69 -6.14 -6.04
CA CYS A 147 25.91 -6.22 -5.26
C CYS A 147 26.32 -7.68 -5.07
N LYS A 148 27.48 -8.07 -5.63
CA LYS A 148 28.03 -9.43 -5.46
C LYS A 148 28.36 -9.74 -4.00
N ALA A 149 29.00 -8.79 -3.31
CA ALA A 149 29.37 -8.94 -1.90
C ALA A 149 28.15 -9.13 -0.98
N CYS A 150 26.96 -8.63 -1.37
CA CYS A 150 25.72 -8.83 -0.62
C CYS A 150 24.89 -10.02 -1.12
N GLY A 151 25.38 -10.83 -2.06
CA GLY A 151 24.59 -11.91 -2.67
C GLY A 151 23.32 -11.39 -3.36
N GLY A 152 23.36 -10.19 -3.93
CA GLY A 152 22.18 -9.51 -4.46
C GLY A 152 21.38 -10.38 -5.43
N GLY A 153 20.04 -10.38 -5.34
CA GLY A 153 19.19 -11.32 -6.08
C GLY A 153 19.30 -11.28 -7.62
N SER A 154 19.89 -10.22 -8.19
CA SER A 154 20.20 -10.16 -9.63
C SER A 154 21.51 -10.85 -9.99
N ILE A 155 22.28 -11.35 -9.02
CA ILE A 155 23.50 -12.14 -9.22
C ILE A 155 23.11 -13.62 -9.28
N CYS A 156 23.63 -14.34 -10.28
CA CYS A 156 23.48 -15.78 -10.36
C CYS A 156 24.58 -16.50 -9.56
N GLU A 157 24.43 -17.81 -9.42
CA GLU A 157 25.42 -18.69 -8.79
C GLU A 157 26.83 -18.57 -9.43
N HIS A 158 26.91 -18.22 -10.71
CA HIS A 158 28.16 -17.97 -11.43
C HIS A 158 28.82 -16.61 -11.10
N GLY A 159 28.34 -15.88 -10.08
CA GLY A 159 28.89 -14.58 -9.67
C GLY A 159 28.74 -13.46 -10.71
N ARG A 160 27.86 -13.63 -11.70
CA ARG A 160 27.55 -12.64 -12.76
C ARG A 160 26.12 -12.13 -12.60
N GLN A 161 25.80 -10.96 -13.18
CA GLN A 161 24.40 -10.52 -13.25
C GLN A 161 23.62 -11.52 -14.13
N ARG A 162 22.46 -11.99 -13.65
CA ARG A 162 21.60 -12.98 -14.33
C ARG A 162 21.34 -12.60 -15.80
N SER A 163 21.06 -11.32 -16.05
CA SER A 163 20.82 -10.78 -17.40
C SER A 163 22.03 -10.79 -18.34
N GLN A 164 23.25 -10.88 -17.80
CA GLN A 164 24.51 -10.85 -18.56
C GLN A 164 25.25 -12.18 -18.50
N CYS A 165 24.71 -13.16 -17.77
CA CYS A 165 25.31 -14.48 -17.69
C CYS A 165 24.97 -15.26 -18.96
N LYS A 166 25.97 -15.62 -19.78
CA LYS A 166 25.74 -16.40 -21.01
C LYS A 166 25.04 -17.75 -20.75
N VAL A 167 25.23 -18.33 -19.56
CA VAL A 167 24.62 -19.60 -19.12
C VAL A 167 23.19 -19.41 -18.63
N CYS A 168 22.90 -18.34 -17.88
CA CYS A 168 21.55 -18.09 -17.33
C CYS A 168 20.65 -17.27 -18.28
N GLY A 169 21.21 -16.36 -19.06
CA GLY A 169 20.50 -15.42 -19.94
C GLY A 169 19.99 -16.04 -21.24
N SER A 170 20.41 -17.26 -21.55
CA SER A 170 19.94 -18.06 -22.68
C SER A 170 18.64 -18.83 -22.38
N ARG A 171 18.15 -18.85 -21.12
CA ARG A 171 16.95 -19.59 -20.71
C ARG A 171 15.67 -18.74 -20.61
N GLY A 172 15.50 -17.75 -21.49
CA GLY A 172 14.48 -16.69 -21.35
C GLY A 172 13.58 -16.42 -22.56
N LYS A 173 13.29 -17.42 -23.41
CA LYS A 173 12.17 -17.35 -24.36
C LYS A 173 11.30 -18.60 -24.21
N SER A 174 10.22 -18.47 -23.45
CA SER A 174 9.02 -19.32 -23.50
C SER A 174 7.83 -18.41 -23.30
#